data_AF-A0A329ZC15-F1
#
_entry.id   AF-A0A329ZC15-F1
#
_cell.length_a   1.000
_cell.length_b   1.000
_cell.length_c   1.000
_cell.angle_alpha   90.00
_cell.angle_beta   90.00
_cell.angle_gamma   90.00
#
_symmetry.space_group_name_H-M   'P 1'
#
loop_
_entity.id
_entity.type
_entity.pdbx_description
1 polymer ?
#
loop_
_entity_poly.entity_id
_entity_poly.type
_entity_poly.pdbx_seq_one_letter_code
_entity_poly.pdbx_strand_id
1 'polypeptide(L)'
;MTKSIFIKEWIKLRGFFIATLGLSLALLGYFAYALNYEFSNIEPETMMWYRFVFLDYKPYFYFQYFILGFSLLVALAQFLGERGKRLKIILHLPIRENLALSLHFAIGIAFILCMILVLFIALLLILGQFYPAPILGVFAKDFAIFILAGILSYIATTAIILESSPKALIYKLVLSLSAIFIFINLADWTAIFALILAIFCFLILSFDSLKSIKSQRLKSPILFVNIAILGVIIIFTSAQIYSQKFQKDLEKFYIFYSPILKDFVYQKNLGDHKFIYASKSGGNFDREAYEGYLPFSYWADLDLQGKLPLKIDNKIFTKEIIKDSRLGFSYDFRAKPPKIRLYPLFNPDSKIAKIPFPEKFIYVKNGIKIFDFESGIDKNLTNEILQKAQNAGAEMPFKNIWGKATNMKVANLGYLLQDKNGEIFNLVMNDNVLSFKKIPAPKNIAFIALSENAKKEFSGFAIDENSKFYMMGWDFRFSEVPLKGFDYKTMNLRFFSDPMHYQIRYDNSKTYFSNVFNKDFKLLDSIEIE
;
A
#
# COMPACT_ATOMS: atom_id res chain seq x y z
N MET A 1 12.24 -14.13 -46.70
CA MET A 1 13.30 -14.04 -45.68
C MET A 1 12.78 -14.00 -44.25
N THR A 2 11.74 -13.20 -43.96
CA THR A 2 11.05 -13.20 -42.65
C THR A 2 10.62 -14.61 -42.21
N LYS A 3 10.03 -15.39 -43.12
CA LYS A 3 9.67 -16.82 -42.90
C LYS A 3 10.88 -17.69 -42.52
N SER A 4 12.04 -17.46 -43.13
CA SER A 4 13.27 -18.24 -42.86
C SER A 4 13.85 -17.91 -41.49
N ILE A 5 13.82 -16.63 -41.08
CA ILE A 5 14.22 -16.20 -39.74
C ILE A 5 13.27 -16.84 -38.71
N PHE A 6 11.96 -16.80 -38.95
CA PHE A 6 10.98 -17.43 -38.07
C PHE A 6 11.25 -18.94 -37.87
N ILE A 7 11.45 -19.69 -38.95
CA ILE A 7 11.73 -21.14 -38.88
C ILE A 7 13.01 -21.41 -38.08
N LYS A 8 14.08 -20.63 -38.33
CA LYS A 8 15.35 -20.76 -37.60
C LYS A 8 15.15 -20.54 -36.10
N GLU A 9 14.47 -19.45 -35.73
CA GLU A 9 14.25 -19.09 -34.34
C GLU A 9 13.31 -20.09 -33.64
N TRP A 10 12.28 -20.58 -34.33
CA TRP A 10 11.43 -21.65 -33.82
C TRP A 10 12.20 -22.94 -33.53
N ILE A 11 13.10 -23.37 -34.42
CA ILE A 11 13.91 -24.59 -34.21
C ILE A 11 14.79 -24.46 -32.95
N LYS A 12 15.35 -23.27 -32.69
CA LYS A 12 16.12 -22.99 -31.47
C LYS A 12 15.25 -23.04 -30.22
N LEU A 13 14.08 -22.39 -30.27
CA LEU A 13 13.26 -22.13 -29.10
C LEU A 13 12.27 -23.26 -28.77
N ARG A 14 11.91 -24.15 -29.71
CA ARG A 14 10.87 -25.17 -29.51
C ARG A 14 11.13 -26.12 -28.35
N GLY A 15 12.37 -26.59 -28.16
CA GLY A 15 12.73 -27.49 -27.06
C GLY A 15 12.64 -26.78 -25.72
N PHE A 16 13.11 -25.54 -25.69
CA PHE A 16 13.00 -24.65 -24.53
C PHE A 16 11.54 -24.33 -24.20
N PHE A 17 10.69 -24.11 -25.20
CA PHE A 17 9.24 -23.91 -25.04
C PHE A 17 8.59 -25.09 -24.33
N ILE A 18 8.83 -26.31 -24.80
CA ILE A 18 8.22 -27.52 -24.22
C ILE A 18 8.69 -27.72 -22.77
N ALA A 19 9.98 -27.55 -22.51
CA ALA A 19 10.54 -27.69 -21.15
C ALA A 19 9.93 -26.64 -20.19
N THR A 20 9.83 -25.39 -20.62
CA THR A 20 9.27 -24.30 -19.80
C THR A 20 7.76 -24.40 -19.65
N LEU A 21 7.05 -24.95 -20.62
CA LEU A 21 5.63 -25.27 -20.49
C LEU A 21 5.41 -26.34 -19.41
N GLY A 22 6.21 -27.41 -19.42
CA GLY A 22 6.17 -28.45 -18.39
C GLY A 22 6.46 -27.89 -16.99
N LEU A 23 7.47 -27.03 -16.85
CA LEU A 23 7.78 -26.36 -15.59
C LEU A 23 6.63 -25.42 -15.15
N SER A 24 6.02 -24.69 -16.09
CA SER A 24 4.87 -23.82 -15.80
C SER A 24 3.68 -24.62 -15.28
N LEU A 25 3.38 -25.78 -15.88
CA LEU A 25 2.31 -26.66 -15.42
C LEU A 25 2.57 -27.21 -14.01
N ALA A 26 3.81 -27.61 -13.70
CA ALA A 26 4.18 -28.05 -12.35
C ALA A 26 4.03 -26.93 -11.31
N LEU A 27 4.47 -25.71 -11.64
CA LEU A 27 4.32 -24.52 -10.79
C LEU A 27 2.84 -24.15 -10.58
N LEU A 28 2.02 -24.24 -11.62
CA LEU A 28 0.58 -23.99 -11.54
C LEU A 28 -0.13 -25.05 -10.68
N GLY A 29 0.25 -26.32 -10.80
CA GLY A 29 -0.28 -27.39 -9.96
C GLY A 29 0.07 -27.19 -8.49
N TYR A 30 1.33 -26.85 -8.19
CA TYR A 30 1.75 -26.50 -6.84
C TYR A 30 1.00 -25.27 -6.31
N PHE A 31 0.85 -24.23 -7.13
CA PHE A 31 0.11 -23.02 -6.74
C PHE A 31 -1.36 -23.33 -6.41
N ALA A 32 -2.04 -24.10 -7.26
CA ALA A 32 -3.43 -24.49 -7.04
C ALA A 32 -3.58 -25.29 -5.73
N TYR A 33 -2.67 -26.23 -5.47
CA TYR A 33 -2.64 -26.99 -4.23
C TYR A 33 -2.41 -26.09 -3.00
N ALA A 34 -1.37 -25.25 -3.04
CA ALA A 34 -1.02 -24.36 -1.94
C ALA A 34 -2.14 -23.37 -1.64
N LEU A 35 -2.76 -22.78 -2.66
CA LEU A 35 -3.87 -21.86 -2.50
C LEU A 35 -5.09 -22.56 -1.90
N ASN A 36 -5.46 -23.73 -2.41
CA ASN A 36 -6.55 -24.52 -1.86
C ASN A 36 -6.29 -24.87 -0.39
N TYR A 37 -5.06 -25.30 -0.06
CA TYR A 37 -4.66 -25.58 1.32
C TYR A 37 -4.79 -24.36 2.24
N GLU A 38 -4.43 -23.16 1.80
CA GLU A 38 -4.60 -21.94 2.60
C GLU A 38 -6.07 -21.64 2.89
N PHE A 39 -6.92 -21.75 1.87
CA PHE A 39 -8.36 -21.53 2.03
C PHE A 39 -9.03 -22.60 2.89
N SER A 40 -8.65 -23.87 2.77
CA SER A 40 -9.22 -24.94 3.60
C SER A 40 -8.82 -24.91 5.08
N ASN A 41 -7.77 -24.16 5.44
CA ASN A 41 -7.27 -24.07 6.82
C ASN A 41 -7.60 -22.74 7.51
N ILE A 42 -8.47 -21.92 6.92
CA ILE A 42 -8.86 -20.63 7.49
C ILE A 42 -10.37 -20.47 7.44
N GLU A 43 -10.96 -20.10 8.58
CA GLU A 43 -12.40 -19.90 8.70
C GLU A 43 -12.67 -18.51 9.31
N PRO A 44 -13.51 -17.67 8.67
CA PRO A 44 -14.06 -17.87 7.32
C PRO A 44 -13.00 -17.63 6.22
N GLU A 45 -13.25 -18.16 5.04
CA GLU A 45 -12.37 -18.08 3.86
C GLU A 45 -12.12 -16.63 3.41
N THR A 46 -13.09 -15.75 3.62
CA THR A 46 -12.98 -14.32 3.33
C THR A 46 -11.88 -13.61 4.13
N MET A 47 -11.34 -14.23 5.18
CA MET A 47 -10.13 -13.76 5.84
C MET A 47 -8.93 -13.70 4.86
N MET A 48 -8.91 -14.54 3.83
CA MET A 48 -7.93 -14.43 2.73
C MET A 48 -8.13 -13.17 1.90
N TRP A 49 -9.38 -12.73 1.69
CA TRP A 49 -9.66 -11.46 1.02
C TRP A 49 -9.19 -10.28 1.87
N TYR A 50 -9.36 -10.36 3.19
CA TYR A 50 -8.81 -9.37 4.11
C TYR A 50 -7.29 -9.29 4.04
N ARG A 51 -6.60 -10.43 4.09
CA ARG A 51 -5.14 -10.51 3.96
C ARG A 51 -4.67 -9.87 2.65
N PHE A 52 -5.40 -10.11 1.55
CA PHE A 52 -5.10 -9.50 0.26
C PHE A 52 -5.27 -7.98 0.28
N VAL A 53 -6.41 -7.47 0.77
CA VAL A 53 -6.77 -6.05 0.66
C VAL A 53 -6.04 -5.17 1.67
N PHE A 54 -5.92 -5.63 2.92
CA PHE A 54 -5.42 -4.82 4.04
C PHE A 54 -4.00 -5.17 4.47
N LEU A 55 -3.52 -6.38 4.18
CA LEU A 55 -2.16 -6.83 4.55
C LEU A 55 -1.22 -6.98 3.35
N ASP A 56 -1.68 -6.63 2.14
CA ASP A 56 -0.94 -6.74 0.86
C ASP A 56 -0.40 -8.16 0.59
N TYR A 57 -1.07 -9.19 1.13
CA TYR A 57 -0.71 -10.59 0.89
C TYR A 57 -1.19 -11.05 -0.49
N LYS A 58 -0.25 -11.20 -1.42
CA LYS A 58 -0.53 -11.57 -2.81
C LYS A 58 0.11 -12.91 -3.16
N PRO A 59 -0.64 -14.03 -3.12
CA PRO A 59 -0.05 -15.36 -3.21
C PRO A 59 0.62 -15.64 -4.56
N TYR A 60 0.24 -14.93 -5.63
CA TYR A 60 0.84 -15.09 -6.96
C TYR A 60 2.15 -14.30 -7.18
N PHE A 61 2.63 -13.51 -6.21
CA PHE A 61 3.74 -12.58 -6.43
C PHE A 61 5.05 -13.25 -6.86
N TYR A 62 5.29 -14.49 -6.44
CA TYR A 62 6.52 -15.20 -6.81
C TYR A 62 6.61 -15.53 -8.32
N PHE A 63 5.49 -15.52 -9.06
CA PHE A 63 5.50 -15.70 -10.52
C PHE A 63 6.23 -14.57 -11.25
N GLN A 64 6.42 -13.40 -10.63
CA GLN A 64 7.25 -12.34 -11.19
C GLN A 64 8.70 -12.80 -11.44
N TYR A 65 9.27 -13.57 -10.51
CA TYR A 65 10.63 -14.09 -10.63
C TYR A 65 10.72 -15.18 -11.69
N PHE A 66 9.68 -16.01 -11.80
CA PHE A 66 9.56 -16.99 -12.87
C PHE A 66 9.54 -16.31 -14.24
N ILE A 67 8.73 -15.27 -14.44
CA ILE A 67 8.64 -14.52 -15.69
C ILE A 67 9.98 -13.85 -16.06
N LEU A 68 10.66 -13.23 -15.09
CA LEU A 68 11.97 -12.64 -15.28
C LEU A 68 13.02 -13.69 -15.70
N GLY A 69 13.12 -14.78 -14.94
CA GLY A 69 14.05 -15.88 -15.23
C GLY A 69 13.77 -16.53 -16.58
N PHE A 70 12.50 -16.77 -16.91
CA PHE A 70 12.08 -17.30 -18.20
C PHE A 70 12.49 -16.38 -19.35
N SER A 71 12.23 -15.08 -19.24
CA SER A 71 12.55 -14.10 -20.28
C SER A 71 14.07 -13.95 -20.50
N LEU A 72 14.85 -14.00 -19.42
CA LEU A 72 16.31 -14.07 -19.47
C LEU A 72 16.81 -15.32 -20.19
N LEU A 73 16.22 -16.49 -19.89
CA LEU A 73 16.59 -17.74 -20.54
C LEU A 73 16.21 -17.76 -22.04
N VAL A 74 15.09 -17.14 -22.43
CA VAL A 74 14.75 -16.95 -23.85
C VAL A 74 15.82 -16.10 -24.55
N ALA A 75 16.27 -15.01 -23.93
CA ALA A 75 17.36 -14.18 -24.50
C ALA A 75 18.66 -14.98 -24.67
N LEU A 76 19.03 -15.79 -23.66
CA LEU A 76 20.19 -16.67 -23.74
C LEU A 76 20.04 -17.71 -24.86
N ALA A 77 18.93 -18.43 -24.92
CA ALA A 77 18.67 -19.45 -25.95
C ALA A 77 18.72 -18.86 -27.37
N GLN A 78 18.25 -17.61 -27.52
CA GLN A 78 18.19 -16.95 -28.81
C GLN A 78 19.56 -16.43 -29.29
N PHE A 79 20.31 -15.75 -28.42
CA PHE A 79 21.49 -14.97 -28.80
C PHE A 79 22.83 -15.54 -28.31
N LEU A 80 22.88 -16.39 -27.29
CA LEU A 80 24.15 -16.89 -26.72
C LEU A 80 24.94 -17.71 -27.75
N GLY A 81 24.24 -18.59 -28.49
CA GLY A 81 24.83 -19.40 -29.57
C GLY A 81 25.25 -18.60 -30.80
N GLU A 82 24.91 -17.31 -30.86
CA GLU A 82 25.30 -16.40 -31.93
C GLU A 82 26.61 -15.68 -31.61
N ARG A 83 27.08 -15.69 -30.35
CA ARG A 83 28.37 -15.12 -29.96
C ARG A 83 29.55 -15.87 -30.63
N GLY A 84 30.52 -15.14 -31.20
CA GLY A 84 31.74 -15.71 -31.79
C GLY A 84 31.68 -16.03 -33.30
N LYS A 85 32.26 -17.15 -33.75
CA LYS A 85 32.42 -17.49 -35.20
C LYS A 85 31.10 -17.61 -35.99
N ARG A 86 29.94 -17.67 -35.32
CA ARG A 86 28.58 -17.82 -35.88
C ARG A 86 27.77 -16.51 -35.99
N LEU A 87 28.25 -15.41 -35.41
CA LEU A 87 27.61 -14.07 -35.47
C LEU A 87 27.57 -13.50 -36.91
N LYS A 88 28.37 -14.12 -37.78
CA LYS A 88 28.34 -13.94 -39.23
C LYS A 88 26.93 -14.11 -39.82
N ILE A 89 26.04 -14.94 -39.27
CA ILE A 89 24.75 -15.20 -39.95
C ILE A 89 23.78 -14.02 -39.87
N ILE A 90 23.54 -13.38 -38.71
CA ILE A 90 22.64 -12.20 -38.62
C ILE A 90 23.17 -11.04 -39.48
N LEU A 91 24.49 -10.84 -39.47
CA LEU A 91 25.18 -9.75 -40.17
C LEU A 91 25.41 -10.02 -41.67
N HIS A 92 25.20 -11.25 -42.15
CA HIS A 92 25.31 -11.64 -43.57
C HIS A 92 23.96 -11.98 -44.21
N LEU A 93 22.84 -11.87 -43.49
CA LEU A 93 21.53 -11.90 -44.14
C LEU A 93 21.44 -10.68 -45.08
N PRO A 94 20.93 -10.81 -46.31
CA PRO A 94 20.71 -9.69 -47.23
C PRO A 94 19.51 -8.81 -46.82
N ILE A 95 19.48 -8.38 -45.55
CA ILE A 95 18.52 -7.45 -44.97
C ILE A 95 19.28 -6.45 -44.09
N ARG A 96 18.69 -5.28 -43.85
CA ARG A 96 19.25 -4.27 -42.95
C ARG A 96 19.41 -4.86 -41.55
N GLU A 97 20.56 -4.65 -40.90
CA GLU A 97 20.87 -5.19 -39.57
C GLU A 97 19.83 -4.80 -38.51
N ASN A 98 19.38 -3.55 -38.53
CA ASN A 98 18.34 -3.07 -37.63
C ASN A 98 17.02 -3.83 -37.81
N LEU A 99 16.66 -4.16 -39.06
CA LEU A 99 15.48 -4.94 -39.37
C LEU A 99 15.66 -6.40 -38.92
N ALA A 100 16.85 -6.96 -39.09
CA ALA A 100 17.17 -8.29 -38.60
C ALA A 100 16.98 -8.39 -37.08
N LEU A 101 17.59 -7.49 -36.31
CA LEU A 101 17.45 -7.49 -34.84
C LEU A 101 16.01 -7.24 -34.40
N SER A 102 15.30 -6.32 -35.05
CA SER A 102 13.88 -6.05 -34.76
C SER A 102 13.00 -7.29 -34.98
N LEU A 103 13.27 -8.08 -36.01
CA LEU A 103 12.54 -9.34 -36.27
C LEU A 103 12.85 -10.39 -35.21
N HIS A 104 14.11 -10.50 -34.75
CA HIS A 104 14.47 -11.44 -33.67
C HIS A 104 13.77 -11.04 -32.36
N PHE A 105 13.75 -9.75 -32.04
CA PHE A 105 12.99 -9.22 -30.90
C PHE A 105 11.50 -9.49 -31.03
N ALA A 106 10.88 -9.24 -32.17
CA ALA A 106 9.47 -9.50 -32.38
C ALA A 106 9.12 -10.98 -32.14
N ILE A 107 9.96 -11.91 -32.62
CA ILE A 107 9.76 -13.36 -32.41
C ILE A 107 9.95 -13.72 -30.93
N GLY A 108 11.02 -13.26 -30.29
CA GLY A 108 11.31 -13.56 -28.88
C GLY A 108 10.25 -12.99 -27.94
N ILE A 109 9.81 -11.74 -28.17
CA ILE A 109 8.73 -11.10 -27.41
C ILE A 109 7.41 -11.83 -27.65
N ALA A 110 7.08 -12.19 -28.90
CA ALA A 110 5.85 -12.95 -29.18
C ALA A 110 5.83 -14.32 -28.46
N PHE A 111 6.98 -15.00 -28.41
CA PHE A 111 7.14 -16.25 -27.68
C PHE A 111 6.94 -16.05 -26.16
N ILE A 112 7.56 -15.01 -25.60
CA ILE A 112 7.41 -14.65 -24.19
C ILE A 112 5.95 -14.34 -23.87
N LEU A 113 5.31 -13.49 -24.67
CA LEU A 113 3.90 -13.11 -24.50
C LEU A 113 2.96 -14.30 -24.61
N CYS A 114 3.21 -15.23 -25.54
CA CYS A 114 2.41 -16.45 -25.67
C CYS A 114 2.45 -17.30 -24.39
N MET A 115 3.64 -17.55 -23.85
CA MET A 115 3.77 -18.30 -22.60
C MET A 115 3.15 -17.57 -21.41
N ILE A 116 3.40 -16.27 -21.29
CA ILE A 116 2.84 -15.47 -20.20
C ILE A 116 1.31 -15.41 -20.30
N LEU A 117 0.73 -15.38 -21.51
CA LEU A 117 -0.71 -15.43 -21.71
C LEU A 117 -1.32 -16.75 -21.22
N VAL A 118 -0.67 -17.89 -21.50
CA VAL A 118 -1.10 -19.21 -20.98
C VAL A 118 -1.04 -19.22 -19.45
N LEU A 119 0.06 -18.73 -18.88
CA LEU A 119 0.24 -18.61 -17.42
C LEU A 119 -0.83 -17.69 -16.81
N PHE A 120 -1.12 -16.54 -17.44
CA PHE A 120 -2.12 -15.58 -17.01
C PHE A 120 -3.51 -16.21 -16.94
N ILE A 121 -3.94 -16.87 -18.03
CA ILE A 121 -5.26 -17.49 -18.12
C ILE A 121 -5.40 -18.58 -17.06
N ALA A 122 -4.38 -19.45 -16.90
CA ALA A 122 -4.40 -20.50 -15.91
C ALA A 122 -4.49 -19.94 -14.47
N LEU A 123 -3.67 -18.93 -14.14
CA LEU A 123 -3.72 -18.27 -12.83
C LEU A 123 -5.05 -17.55 -12.59
N LEU A 124 -5.61 -16.90 -13.62
CA LEU A 124 -6.90 -16.23 -13.52
C LEU A 124 -8.02 -17.24 -13.24
N LEU A 125 -7.99 -18.41 -13.86
CA LEU A 125 -8.94 -19.49 -13.62
C LEU A 125 -8.80 -20.06 -12.20
N ILE A 126 -7.57 -20.29 -11.72
CA ILE A 126 -7.32 -20.78 -10.36
C ILE A 126 -7.78 -19.73 -9.32
N LEU A 127 -7.32 -18.48 -9.44
CA LEU A 127 -7.67 -17.41 -8.52
C LEU A 127 -9.17 -17.10 -8.55
N GLY A 128 -9.80 -17.19 -9.72
CA GLY A 128 -11.23 -16.89 -9.91
C GLY A 128 -12.17 -17.87 -9.21
N GLN A 129 -11.67 -19.02 -8.75
CA GLN A 129 -12.43 -19.94 -7.90
C GLN A 129 -12.55 -19.44 -6.46
N PHE A 130 -11.61 -18.61 -5.99
CA PHE A 130 -11.48 -18.23 -4.58
C PHE A 130 -11.65 -16.73 -4.32
N TYR A 131 -11.30 -15.88 -5.30
CA TYR A 131 -11.26 -14.43 -5.13
C TYR A 131 -12.31 -13.72 -6.00
N PRO A 132 -12.96 -12.67 -5.46
CA PRO A 132 -13.96 -11.92 -6.18
C PRO A 132 -13.32 -11.04 -7.26
N ALA A 133 -14.11 -10.67 -8.27
CA ALA A 133 -13.68 -9.89 -9.43
C ALA A 133 -12.85 -8.62 -9.12
N PRO A 134 -13.10 -7.84 -8.04
CA PRO A 134 -12.26 -6.70 -7.70
C PRO A 134 -10.80 -7.07 -7.39
N ILE A 135 -10.57 -8.21 -6.73
CA ILE A 135 -9.24 -8.75 -6.44
C ILE A 135 -8.57 -9.26 -7.72
N LEU A 136 -9.32 -9.98 -8.57
CA LEU A 136 -8.82 -10.43 -9.87
C LEU A 136 -8.42 -9.25 -10.77
N GLY A 137 -9.11 -8.12 -10.66
CA GLY A 137 -8.74 -6.88 -11.34
C GLY A 137 -7.40 -6.31 -10.88
N VAL A 138 -7.01 -6.50 -9.62
CA VAL A 138 -5.66 -6.14 -9.12
C VAL A 138 -4.62 -7.15 -9.57
N PHE A 139 -4.95 -8.44 -9.58
CA PHE A 139 -4.09 -9.47 -10.15
C PHE A 139 -3.73 -9.18 -11.61
N ALA A 140 -4.73 -8.97 -12.49
CA ALA A 140 -4.49 -8.66 -13.90
C ALA A 140 -3.62 -7.42 -14.09
N LYS A 141 -3.78 -6.48 -13.18
CA LYS A 141 -3.00 -5.27 -13.12
C LYS A 141 -1.53 -5.54 -12.75
N ASP A 142 -1.28 -6.24 -11.64
CA ASP A 142 0.07 -6.63 -11.25
C ASP A 142 0.75 -7.49 -12.35
N PHE A 143 -0.02 -8.32 -13.04
CA PHE A 143 0.48 -9.19 -14.11
C PHE A 143 0.93 -8.41 -15.36
N ALA A 144 0.26 -7.31 -15.70
CA ALA A 144 0.72 -6.41 -16.77
C ALA A 144 2.10 -5.82 -16.45
N ILE A 145 2.36 -5.51 -15.18
CA ILE A 145 3.65 -5.05 -14.69
C ILE A 145 4.71 -6.17 -14.83
N PHE A 146 4.35 -7.42 -14.52
CA PHE A 146 5.24 -8.58 -14.73
C PHE A 146 5.59 -8.83 -16.20
N ILE A 147 4.64 -8.62 -17.13
CA ILE A 147 4.90 -8.73 -18.58
C ILE A 147 5.98 -7.73 -19.01
N LEU A 148 5.82 -6.45 -18.62
CA LEU A 148 6.80 -5.40 -18.95
C LEU A 148 8.17 -5.72 -18.37
N ALA A 149 8.22 -6.29 -17.16
CA ALA A 149 9.44 -6.77 -16.55
C ALA A 149 10.16 -7.84 -17.37
N GLY A 150 9.39 -8.85 -17.83
CA GLY A 150 9.91 -9.93 -18.64
C GLY A 150 10.52 -9.38 -19.93
N ILE A 151 9.81 -8.49 -20.61
CA ILE A 151 10.30 -7.81 -21.82
C ILE A 151 11.58 -7.02 -21.53
N LEU A 152 11.61 -6.23 -20.45
CA LEU A 152 12.80 -5.50 -20.02
C LEU A 152 13.97 -6.44 -19.77
N SER A 153 13.76 -7.53 -19.04
CA SER A 153 14.79 -8.53 -18.76
C SER A 153 15.32 -9.17 -20.04
N TYR A 154 14.44 -9.54 -20.97
CA TYR A 154 14.83 -10.12 -22.26
C TYR A 154 15.72 -9.16 -23.07
N ILE A 155 15.29 -7.90 -23.24
CA ILE A 155 16.02 -6.90 -24.04
C ILE A 155 17.34 -6.51 -23.36
N ALA A 156 17.33 -6.32 -22.04
CA ALA A 156 18.50 -6.00 -21.24
C ALA A 156 19.56 -7.11 -21.31
N THR A 157 19.12 -8.37 -21.23
CA THR A 157 20.00 -9.54 -21.42
C THR A 157 20.55 -9.59 -22.85
N THR A 158 19.74 -9.34 -23.88
CA THR A 158 20.23 -9.26 -25.26
C THR A 158 21.29 -8.17 -25.45
N ALA A 159 21.10 -6.99 -24.84
CA ALA A 159 22.09 -5.91 -24.90
C ALA A 159 23.45 -6.34 -24.33
N ILE A 160 23.46 -7.16 -23.28
CA ILE A 160 24.68 -7.70 -22.67
C ILE A 160 25.33 -8.76 -23.56
N ILE A 161 24.55 -9.71 -24.08
CA ILE A 161 25.07 -10.85 -24.89
C ILE A 161 25.74 -10.37 -26.18
N LEU A 162 25.14 -9.38 -26.86
CA LEU A 162 25.63 -8.88 -28.14
C LEU A 162 26.86 -7.97 -28.00
N GLU A 163 27.17 -7.48 -26.80
CA GLU A 163 28.22 -6.49 -26.61
C GLU A 163 29.62 -7.11 -26.79
N SER A 164 30.40 -6.50 -27.69
CA SER A 164 31.76 -6.96 -28.04
C SER A 164 32.84 -6.38 -27.14
N SER A 165 32.63 -5.22 -26.53
CA SER A 165 33.62 -4.56 -25.67
C SER A 165 33.45 -4.98 -24.21
N PRO A 166 34.51 -5.44 -23.53
CA PRO A 166 34.42 -5.86 -22.13
C PRO A 166 34.05 -4.70 -21.19
N LYS A 167 34.53 -3.47 -21.48
CA LYS A 167 34.21 -2.28 -20.67
C LYS A 167 32.71 -1.93 -20.78
N ALA A 168 32.20 -1.83 -22.00
CA ALA A 168 30.79 -1.50 -22.23
C ALA A 168 29.85 -2.61 -21.71
N LEU A 169 30.29 -3.87 -21.74
CA LEU A 169 29.56 -5.01 -21.19
C LEU A 169 29.33 -4.85 -19.68
N ILE A 170 30.38 -4.48 -18.92
CA ILE A 170 30.26 -4.26 -17.46
C ILE A 170 29.27 -3.14 -17.17
N TYR A 171 29.36 -2.01 -17.88
CA TYR A 171 28.42 -0.90 -17.69
C TYR A 171 26.97 -1.31 -17.99
N LYS A 172 26.73 -2.00 -19.10
CA LYS A 172 25.39 -2.50 -19.47
C LYS A 172 24.88 -3.52 -18.45
N LEU A 173 25.73 -4.38 -17.91
CA LEU A 173 25.37 -5.33 -16.85
C LEU A 173 24.90 -4.61 -15.58
N VAL A 174 25.66 -3.61 -15.09
CA VAL A 174 25.29 -2.82 -13.90
C VAL A 174 23.96 -2.09 -14.10
N LEU A 175 23.76 -1.47 -15.27
CA LEU A 175 22.51 -0.79 -15.61
C LEU A 175 21.33 -1.76 -15.66
N SER A 176 21.50 -2.92 -16.30
CA SER A 176 20.46 -3.96 -16.38
C SER A 176 20.08 -4.49 -14.99
N LEU A 177 21.05 -4.82 -14.14
CA LEU A 177 20.80 -5.30 -12.78
C LEU A 177 20.10 -4.24 -11.93
N SER A 178 20.53 -2.97 -12.04
CA SER A 178 19.90 -1.86 -11.33
C SER A 178 18.45 -1.65 -11.77
N ALA A 179 18.18 -1.67 -13.08
CA ALA A 179 16.84 -1.51 -13.62
C ALA A 179 15.90 -2.66 -13.20
N ILE A 180 16.38 -3.91 -13.25
CA ILE A 180 15.60 -5.09 -12.81
C ILE A 180 15.35 -5.02 -11.29
N PHE A 181 16.34 -4.65 -10.49
CA PHE A 181 16.20 -4.54 -9.02
C PHE A 181 15.16 -3.48 -8.63
N ILE A 182 15.23 -2.30 -9.25
CA ILE A 182 14.26 -1.22 -9.02
C ILE A 182 12.86 -1.69 -9.36
N PHE A 183 12.70 -2.34 -10.51
CA PHE A 183 11.41 -2.84 -10.96
C PHE A 183 10.77 -3.81 -9.96
N ILE A 184 11.53 -4.82 -9.48
CA ILE A 184 11.03 -5.81 -8.50
C ILE A 184 10.51 -5.11 -7.24
N ASN A 185 11.10 -3.97 -6.87
CA ASN A 185 10.77 -3.24 -5.65
C ASN A 185 9.70 -2.16 -5.82
N LEU A 186 9.39 -1.73 -7.05
CA LEU A 186 8.46 -0.64 -7.36
C LEU A 186 7.14 -1.14 -7.95
N ALA A 187 6.68 -2.36 -7.64
CA ALA A 187 5.48 -3.00 -8.21
C ALA A 187 4.16 -2.24 -7.92
N ASP A 188 4.05 -1.03 -8.44
CA ASP A 188 2.95 -0.09 -8.36
C ASP A 188 2.67 0.47 -9.76
N TRP A 189 1.41 0.82 -10.01
CA TRP A 189 0.92 1.28 -11.31
C TRP A 189 1.57 2.56 -11.80
N THR A 190 2.07 3.37 -10.87
CA THR A 190 2.81 4.61 -11.17
C THR A 190 4.15 4.34 -11.87
N ALA A 191 4.66 3.11 -11.82
CA ALA A 191 5.93 2.69 -12.42
C ALA A 191 5.88 2.48 -13.94
N ILE A 192 4.69 2.31 -14.52
CA ILE A 192 4.55 1.78 -15.89
C ILE A 192 5.23 2.68 -16.93
N PHE A 193 5.11 3.99 -16.79
CA PHE A 193 5.76 4.92 -17.72
C PHE A 193 7.29 4.81 -17.65
N ALA A 194 7.86 4.74 -16.44
CA ALA A 194 9.29 4.53 -16.23
C ALA A 194 9.77 3.19 -16.82
N LEU A 195 8.95 2.14 -16.72
CA LEU A 195 9.25 0.84 -17.31
C LEU A 195 9.27 0.85 -18.83
N ILE A 196 8.25 1.45 -19.45
CA ILE A 196 8.17 1.58 -20.91
C ILE A 196 9.37 2.38 -21.43
N LEU A 197 9.71 3.47 -20.73
CA LEU A 197 10.86 4.30 -21.10
C LEU A 197 12.19 3.54 -20.91
N ALA A 198 12.35 2.77 -19.83
CA ALA A 198 13.51 1.92 -19.63
C ALA A 198 13.63 0.86 -20.74
N ILE A 199 12.53 0.19 -21.11
CA ILE A 199 12.48 -0.77 -22.24
C ILE A 199 12.97 -0.09 -23.52
N PHE A 200 12.49 1.13 -23.81
CA PHE A 200 12.92 1.88 -24.99
C PHE A 200 14.42 2.22 -24.95
N CYS A 201 14.95 2.61 -23.78
CA CYS A 201 16.39 2.82 -23.63
C CYS A 201 17.20 1.53 -23.85
N PHE A 202 16.77 0.41 -23.27
CA PHE A 202 17.46 -0.86 -23.47
C PHE A 202 17.38 -1.35 -24.92
N LEU A 203 16.30 -1.07 -25.67
CA LEU A 203 16.25 -1.35 -27.12
C LEU A 203 17.38 -0.61 -27.86
N ILE A 204 17.57 0.68 -27.57
CA ILE A 204 18.65 1.49 -28.16
C ILE A 204 20.02 0.91 -27.78
N LEU A 205 20.21 0.51 -26.52
CA LEU A 205 21.45 -0.12 -26.07
C LEU A 205 21.72 -1.46 -26.77
N SER A 206 20.69 -2.26 -27.08
CA SER A 206 20.84 -3.49 -27.85
C SER A 206 21.26 -3.23 -29.30
N PHE A 207 20.72 -2.20 -29.94
CA PHE A 207 21.17 -1.80 -31.29
C PHE A 207 22.63 -1.32 -31.28
N ASP A 208 23.05 -0.57 -30.25
CA ASP A 208 24.46 -0.20 -30.08
C ASP A 208 25.35 -1.43 -29.89
N SER A 209 24.92 -2.41 -29.07
CA SER A 209 25.65 -3.66 -28.87
C SER A 209 25.81 -4.45 -30.17
N LEU A 210 24.78 -4.52 -31.01
CA LEU A 210 24.91 -5.18 -32.32
C LEU A 210 25.94 -4.48 -33.21
N LYS A 211 25.89 -3.14 -33.25
CA LYS A 211 26.80 -2.31 -34.04
C LYS A 211 28.24 -2.33 -33.55
N SER A 212 28.45 -2.55 -32.26
CA SER A 212 29.79 -2.66 -31.67
C SER A 212 30.61 -3.82 -32.26
N ILE A 213 29.94 -4.83 -32.82
CA ILE A 213 30.57 -6.00 -33.43
C ILE A 213 31.31 -5.63 -34.72
N LYS A 214 30.81 -4.65 -35.48
CA LYS A 214 31.46 -4.10 -36.68
C LYS A 214 32.29 -2.84 -36.39
N SER A 215 32.48 -2.48 -35.11
CA SER A 215 33.07 -1.21 -34.69
C SER A 215 32.31 0.03 -35.20
N GLN A 216 31.01 -0.09 -35.48
CA GLN A 216 30.15 0.97 -36.04
C GLN A 216 29.16 1.52 -35.00
N ARG A 217 29.63 1.78 -33.76
CA ARG A 217 28.78 2.23 -32.65
C ARG A 217 27.90 3.43 -33.01
N LEU A 218 26.80 3.58 -32.27
CA LEU A 218 25.97 4.78 -32.41
C LEU A 218 26.79 6.04 -32.10
N LYS A 219 26.39 7.18 -32.69
CA LYS A 219 27.04 8.47 -32.43
C LYS A 219 27.06 8.73 -30.92
N SER A 220 28.20 9.17 -30.41
CA SER A 220 28.41 9.46 -28.99
C SER A 220 27.31 10.32 -28.32
N PRO A 221 26.75 11.39 -28.94
CA PRO A 221 25.69 12.17 -28.30
C PRO A 221 24.39 11.39 -28.08
N ILE A 222 23.99 10.52 -29.02
CA ILE A 222 22.74 9.74 -28.91
C ILE A 222 22.84 8.74 -27.77
N LEU A 223 23.97 8.02 -27.68
CA LEU A 223 24.22 7.05 -26.64
C LEU A 223 24.34 7.73 -25.27
N PHE A 224 25.00 8.89 -25.20
CA PHE A 224 25.13 9.67 -23.97
C PHE A 224 23.78 10.12 -23.43
N VAL A 225 22.93 10.72 -24.28
CA VAL A 225 21.57 11.13 -23.88
C VAL A 225 20.75 9.92 -23.42
N ASN A 226 20.85 8.79 -24.10
CA ASN A 226 20.12 7.58 -23.72
C ASN A 226 20.52 7.06 -22.32
N ILE A 227 21.82 7.00 -22.05
CA ILE A 227 22.35 6.58 -20.74
C ILE A 227 21.98 7.60 -19.66
N ALA A 228 22.02 8.90 -19.96
CA ALA A 228 21.60 9.95 -19.03
C ALA A 228 20.13 9.80 -18.64
N ILE A 229 19.23 9.57 -19.61
CA ILE A 229 17.80 9.31 -19.35
C ILE A 229 17.65 8.08 -18.45
N LEU A 230 18.32 6.98 -18.76
CA LEU A 230 18.26 5.76 -17.96
C LEU A 230 18.79 5.99 -16.53
N GLY A 231 19.88 6.75 -16.38
CA GLY A 231 20.43 7.14 -15.08
C GLY A 231 19.45 7.96 -14.26
N VAL A 232 18.78 8.95 -14.87
CA VAL A 232 17.74 9.75 -14.20
C VAL A 232 16.58 8.86 -13.73
N ILE A 233 16.10 7.93 -14.58
CA ILE A 233 15.04 6.98 -14.20
C ILE A 233 15.48 6.15 -12.99
N ILE A 234 16.68 5.57 -13.03
CA ILE A 234 17.22 4.72 -11.96
C ILE A 234 17.33 5.52 -10.66
N ILE A 235 17.91 6.73 -10.69
CA ILE A 235 18.13 7.56 -9.50
C ILE A 235 16.79 8.01 -8.92
N PHE A 236 15.91 8.58 -9.74
CA PHE A 236 14.62 9.10 -9.30
C PHE A 236 13.75 7.99 -8.71
N THR A 237 13.67 6.85 -9.39
CA THR A 237 12.87 5.70 -8.94
C THR A 237 13.46 5.07 -7.67
N SER A 238 14.79 4.98 -7.56
CA SER A 238 15.44 4.53 -6.32
C SER A 238 15.16 5.45 -5.15
N ALA A 239 15.18 6.78 -5.36
CA ALA A 239 14.85 7.75 -4.33
C ALA A 239 13.40 7.61 -3.87
N GLN A 240 12.46 7.33 -4.79
CA GLN A 240 11.07 7.04 -4.43
C GLN A 240 10.93 5.77 -3.60
N ILE A 241 11.60 4.67 -3.96
CA ILE A 241 11.61 3.42 -3.17
C ILE A 241 12.17 3.69 -1.78
N TYR A 242 13.29 4.43 -1.70
CA TYR A 242 13.93 4.76 -0.44
C TYR A 242 12.99 5.55 0.47
N SER A 243 12.36 6.59 -0.07
CA SER A 243 11.38 7.41 0.65
C SER A 243 10.18 6.58 1.12
N GLN A 244 9.65 5.69 0.29
CA GLN A 244 8.49 4.88 0.66
C GLN A 244 8.78 3.77 1.67
N LYS A 245 9.94 3.12 1.58
CA LYS A 245 10.27 1.93 2.40
C LYS A 245 11.08 2.26 3.65
N PHE A 246 11.96 3.26 3.60
CA PHE A 246 13.00 3.46 4.60
C PHE A 246 12.99 4.84 5.26
N GLN A 247 12.39 5.85 4.64
CA GLN A 247 12.28 7.16 5.26
C GLN A 247 11.25 7.11 6.38
N LYS A 248 11.74 6.84 7.59
CA LYS A 248 11.01 7.06 8.83
C LYS A 248 11.25 8.50 9.24
N ASP A 249 10.18 9.27 9.42
CA ASP A 249 10.33 10.53 10.14
C ASP A 249 10.63 10.18 11.59
N LEU A 250 11.84 10.50 12.04
CA LEU A 250 12.16 10.41 13.45
C LEU A 250 11.39 11.55 14.15
N GLU A 251 10.38 11.20 14.94
CA GLU A 251 9.74 12.14 15.83
C GLU A 251 10.78 12.70 16.79
N LYS A 252 11.14 13.96 16.56
CA LYS A 252 12.14 14.70 17.32
C LYS A 252 11.61 15.06 18.70
N PHE A 253 10.31 15.30 18.84
CA PHE A 253 9.68 15.67 20.11
C PHE A 253 8.44 14.82 20.40
N TYR A 254 8.36 14.30 21.62
CA TYR A 254 7.16 13.72 22.19
C TYR A 254 6.65 14.64 23.30
N ILE A 255 5.64 15.45 22.98
CA ILE A 255 5.11 16.47 23.89
C ILE A 255 3.91 15.90 24.65
N PHE A 256 3.82 16.11 25.96
CA PHE A 256 2.71 15.69 26.81
C PHE A 256 2.36 16.77 27.83
N TYR A 257 1.09 16.91 28.20
CA TYR A 257 0.71 17.81 29.28
C TYR A 257 0.83 17.10 30.64
N SER A 258 1.55 17.69 31.58
CA SER A 258 1.67 17.17 32.94
C SER A 258 0.54 17.70 33.81
N PRO A 259 -0.36 16.83 34.34
CA PRO A 259 -1.38 17.27 35.28
C PRO A 259 -0.80 17.68 36.65
N ILE A 260 0.45 17.26 36.95
CA ILE A 260 1.15 17.58 38.19
C ILE A 260 1.79 18.98 38.10
N LEU A 261 2.56 19.22 37.04
CA LEU A 261 3.23 20.51 36.82
C LEU A 261 2.28 21.58 36.28
N LYS A 262 1.13 21.17 35.72
CA LYS A 262 0.23 22.03 34.94
C LYS A 262 0.92 22.72 33.77
N ASP A 263 1.92 22.05 33.22
CA ASP A 263 2.78 22.51 32.13
C ASP A 263 3.04 21.39 31.11
N PHE A 264 3.44 21.76 29.90
CA PHE A 264 3.90 20.79 28.91
C PHE A 264 5.30 20.29 29.24
N VAL A 265 5.47 18.97 29.18
CA VAL A 265 6.77 18.29 29.24
C VAL A 265 7.02 17.58 27.91
N TYR A 266 8.27 17.43 27.52
CA TYR A 266 8.62 16.75 26.29
C TYR A 266 9.87 15.89 26.43
N GLN A 267 9.87 14.81 25.66
CA GLN A 267 11.06 14.01 25.36
C GLN A 267 11.58 14.42 23.99
N LYS A 268 12.79 14.99 23.93
CA LYS A 268 13.51 15.32 22.70
C LYS A 268 14.44 14.18 22.33
N ASN A 269 14.26 13.62 21.14
CA ASN A 269 15.12 12.59 20.58
C ASN A 269 16.35 13.23 19.90
N LEU A 270 17.55 12.85 20.35
CA LEU A 270 18.82 13.31 19.78
C LEU A 270 19.45 12.29 18.81
N GLY A 271 18.80 11.16 18.57
CA GLY A 271 19.37 10.01 17.88
C GLY A 271 20.08 9.05 18.84
N ASP A 272 20.43 7.85 18.36
CA ASP A 272 21.18 6.83 19.09
C ASP A 272 20.63 6.50 20.50
N HIS A 273 19.31 6.48 20.64
CA HIS A 273 18.61 6.28 21.93
C HIS A 273 18.98 7.30 23.03
N LYS A 274 19.46 8.49 22.64
CA LYS A 274 19.72 9.60 23.57
C LYS A 274 18.52 10.53 23.61
N PHE A 275 18.07 10.81 24.83
CA PHE A 275 16.87 11.62 25.08
C PHE A 275 17.17 12.75 26.06
N ILE A 276 16.59 13.92 25.79
CA ILE A 276 16.49 15.01 26.77
C ILE A 276 15.03 15.10 27.21
N TYR A 277 14.80 15.19 28.51
CA TYR A 277 13.48 15.45 29.08
C TYR A 277 13.45 16.87 29.63
N ALA A 278 12.47 17.66 29.22
CA ALA A 278 12.34 19.06 29.65
C ALA A 278 10.88 19.53 29.70
N SER A 279 10.65 20.68 30.32
CA SER A 279 9.36 21.38 30.33
C SER A 279 9.35 22.63 29.45
N LYS A 280 8.16 23.10 29.09
CA LYS A 280 7.93 24.37 28.37
C LYS A 280 8.40 25.57 29.17
N SER A 281 8.16 25.60 30.48
CA SER A 281 8.56 26.72 31.37
C SER A 281 10.06 26.73 31.71
N GLY A 282 10.82 25.72 31.27
CA GLY A 282 12.23 25.55 31.59
C GLY A 282 12.45 24.58 32.75
N GLY A 283 13.38 23.65 32.57
CA GLY A 283 13.72 22.61 33.53
C GLY A 283 14.14 21.34 32.79
N ASN A 284 15.30 20.77 33.12
CA ASN A 284 15.72 19.48 32.61
C ASN A 284 15.44 18.42 33.66
N PHE A 285 14.94 17.27 33.22
CA PHE A 285 14.60 16.14 34.08
C PHE A 285 15.47 14.94 33.74
N ASP A 286 15.71 14.09 34.73
CA ASP A 286 16.04 12.71 34.43
C ASP A 286 14.77 11.97 33.99
N ARG A 287 14.96 10.71 33.59
CA ARG A 287 13.86 9.88 33.10
C ARG A 287 12.81 9.60 34.18
N GLU A 288 13.24 9.33 35.42
CA GLU A 288 12.33 8.98 36.51
C GLU A 288 11.41 10.15 36.88
N ALA A 289 11.95 11.37 36.96
CA ALA A 289 11.16 12.57 37.19
C ALA A 289 10.17 12.82 36.05
N TYR A 290 10.61 12.69 34.78
CA TYR A 290 9.73 12.82 33.62
C TYR A 290 8.55 11.83 33.64
N GLU A 291 8.81 10.56 33.92
CA GLU A 291 7.77 9.53 34.03
C GLU A 291 6.82 9.83 35.20
N GLY A 292 7.37 10.30 36.33
CA GLY A 292 6.61 10.74 37.50
C GLY A 292 5.67 11.92 37.22
N TYR A 293 6.06 12.86 36.35
CA TYR A 293 5.22 13.99 35.93
C TYR A 293 4.11 13.63 34.94
N LEU A 294 4.13 12.41 34.38
CA LEU A 294 3.15 11.94 33.41
C LEU A 294 2.39 10.70 33.94
N PRO A 295 1.72 10.82 35.09
CA PRO A 295 1.18 9.67 35.81
C PRO A 295 0.14 8.87 35.03
N PHE A 296 -0.60 9.52 34.12
CA PHE A 296 -1.62 8.86 33.30
C PHE A 296 -1.03 8.10 32.10
N SER A 297 0.15 8.49 31.63
CA SER A 297 0.87 7.79 30.55
C SER A 297 1.68 6.61 31.12
N TYR A 298 2.35 6.82 32.25
CA TYR A 298 3.23 5.84 32.92
C TYR A 298 2.56 5.15 34.10
N TRP A 299 1.23 5.04 34.11
CA TRP A 299 0.47 4.46 35.22
C TRP A 299 0.91 3.03 35.57
N ALA A 300 1.35 2.24 34.57
CA ALA A 300 1.75 0.86 34.78
C ALA A 300 3.03 0.76 35.63
N ASP A 301 4.01 1.62 35.35
CA ASP A 301 5.26 1.68 36.12
C ASP A 301 4.99 2.23 37.53
N LEU A 302 4.12 3.24 37.65
CA LEU A 302 3.71 3.78 38.94
C LEU A 302 2.92 2.78 39.80
N ASP A 303 2.09 1.95 39.19
CA ASP A 303 1.37 0.85 39.86
C ASP A 303 2.35 -0.16 40.46
N LEU A 304 3.33 -0.62 39.66
CA LEU A 304 4.38 -1.53 40.11
C LEU A 304 5.23 -0.95 41.24
N GLN A 305 5.44 0.37 41.22
CA GLN A 305 6.15 1.11 42.26
C GLN A 305 5.30 1.38 43.52
N GLY A 306 4.03 0.96 43.54
CA GLY A 306 3.12 1.22 44.66
C GLY A 306 2.70 2.69 44.82
N LYS A 307 2.82 3.49 43.74
CA LYS A 307 2.51 4.94 43.72
C LYS A 307 1.05 5.24 43.33
N LEU A 308 0.23 4.22 43.08
CA LEU A 308 -1.22 4.33 42.88
C LEU A 308 -2.00 3.85 44.12
N PRO A 309 -3.17 4.43 44.42
CA PRO A 309 -3.85 5.51 43.70
C PRO A 309 -3.21 6.89 43.96
N LEU A 310 -3.33 7.80 43.00
CA LEU A 310 -2.75 9.14 43.09
C LEU A 310 -3.81 10.22 43.30
N LYS A 311 -3.48 11.26 44.06
CA LYS A 311 -4.37 12.39 44.37
C LYS A 311 -3.89 13.65 43.64
N ILE A 312 -4.67 14.12 42.67
CA ILE A 312 -4.40 15.36 41.90
C ILE A 312 -5.64 16.25 41.99
N ASP A 313 -5.47 17.54 42.32
CA ASP A 313 -6.56 18.52 42.47
C ASP A 313 -7.76 17.98 43.29
N ASN A 314 -7.45 17.33 44.42
CA ASN A 314 -8.40 16.67 45.33
C ASN A 314 -9.22 15.49 44.75
N LYS A 315 -8.90 15.01 43.54
CA LYS A 315 -9.47 13.80 42.95
C LYS A 315 -8.51 12.63 43.09
N ILE A 316 -9.06 11.45 43.37
CA ILE A 316 -8.30 10.20 43.48
C ILE A 316 -8.39 9.46 42.15
N PHE A 317 -7.25 9.05 41.62
CA PHE A 317 -7.15 8.28 40.37
C PHE A 317 -6.56 6.92 40.68
N THR A 318 -7.39 5.89 40.58
CA THR A 318 -6.97 4.49 40.64
C THR A 318 -6.51 4.02 39.27
N LYS A 319 -5.87 2.85 39.24
CA LYS A 319 -5.48 2.16 38.01
C LYS A 319 -6.66 1.99 37.05
N GLU A 320 -7.83 1.61 37.58
CA GLU A 320 -9.05 1.37 36.81
C GLU A 320 -9.53 2.66 36.16
N ILE A 321 -9.63 3.75 36.94
CA ILE A 321 -10.04 5.07 36.42
C ILE A 321 -9.11 5.52 35.30
N ILE A 322 -7.80 5.37 35.48
CA ILE A 322 -6.82 5.76 34.45
C ILE A 322 -7.01 4.90 33.20
N LYS A 323 -7.03 3.57 33.32
CA LYS A 323 -7.21 2.68 32.17
C LYS A 323 -8.51 2.93 31.41
N ASP A 324 -9.61 3.07 32.15
CA ASP A 324 -10.94 3.27 31.57
C ASP A 324 -11.09 4.64 30.93
N SER A 325 -10.26 5.63 31.33
CA SER A 325 -10.25 6.96 30.75
C SER A 325 -9.51 7.09 29.40
N ARG A 326 -8.64 6.12 29.08
CA ARG A 326 -7.72 6.22 27.94
C ARG A 326 -8.45 6.06 26.61
N LEU A 327 -8.17 6.99 25.70
CA LEU A 327 -8.63 6.95 24.32
C LEU A 327 -7.54 7.59 23.45
N GLY A 328 -7.29 7.02 22.28
CA GLY A 328 -6.28 7.54 21.37
C GLY A 328 -6.68 7.34 19.92
N PHE A 329 -6.50 8.37 19.11
CA PHE A 329 -6.68 8.29 17.66
C PHE A 329 -5.52 8.96 16.95
N SER A 330 -5.23 8.53 15.72
CA SER A 330 -4.18 9.10 14.89
C SER A 330 -4.63 9.30 13.46
N TYR A 331 -4.11 10.35 12.85
CA TYR A 331 -4.16 10.65 11.43
C TYR A 331 -2.73 10.75 10.92
N ASP A 332 -2.46 10.03 9.82
CA ASP A 332 -1.21 10.12 9.07
C ASP A 332 -1.56 10.62 7.67
N PHE A 333 -1.05 11.80 7.31
CA PHE A 333 -1.35 12.42 6.02
C PHE A 333 -0.81 11.63 4.82
N ARG A 334 0.13 10.71 5.05
CA ARG A 334 0.70 9.82 4.01
C ARG A 334 -0.02 8.49 3.91
N ALA A 335 -0.86 8.15 4.90
CA ALA A 335 -1.60 6.89 4.88
C ALA A 335 -2.54 6.86 3.67
N LYS A 336 -2.35 5.87 2.80
CA LYS A 336 -3.19 5.67 1.63
C LYS A 336 -4.32 4.69 1.97
N PRO A 337 -5.55 4.93 1.48
CA PRO A 337 -6.62 3.94 1.60
C PRO A 337 -6.24 2.65 0.85
N PRO A 338 -6.88 1.51 1.18
CA PRO A 338 -6.67 0.26 0.45
C PRO A 338 -6.86 0.43 -1.06
N LYS A 339 -6.01 -0.24 -1.86
CA LYS A 339 -6.07 -0.19 -3.34
C LYS A 339 -7.42 -0.65 -3.89
N ILE A 340 -8.10 -1.53 -3.16
CA ILE A 340 -9.44 -2.03 -3.46
C ILE A 340 -10.39 -1.58 -2.36
N ARG A 341 -11.51 -0.97 -2.73
CA ARG A 341 -12.58 -0.61 -1.80
C ARG A 341 -13.49 -1.80 -1.51
N LEU A 342 -12.89 -2.88 -0.99
CA LEU A 342 -13.55 -4.13 -0.62
C LEU A 342 -13.36 -4.33 0.90
N TYR A 343 -14.43 -4.18 1.68
CA TYR A 343 -14.37 -4.14 3.14
C TYR A 343 -15.23 -5.25 3.75
N PRO A 344 -14.82 -5.85 4.89
CA PRO A 344 -15.61 -6.88 5.57
C PRO A 344 -16.95 -6.32 6.09
N LEU A 345 -18.07 -6.92 5.73
CA LEU A 345 -19.40 -6.50 6.20
C LEU A 345 -19.71 -7.18 7.54
N PHE A 346 -19.34 -6.54 8.64
CA PHE A 346 -19.63 -7.05 9.98
C PHE A 346 -21.13 -7.07 10.29
N ASN A 347 -21.56 -8.19 10.87
CA ASN A 347 -22.92 -8.42 11.36
C ASN A 347 -22.85 -9.14 12.72
N PRO A 348 -22.50 -8.42 13.80
CA PRO A 348 -22.44 -9.03 15.12
C PRO A 348 -23.84 -9.49 15.58
N ASP A 349 -23.87 -10.62 16.26
CA ASP A 349 -25.03 -11.11 17.00
C ASP A 349 -24.95 -10.57 18.43
N SER A 350 -26.01 -9.88 18.85
CA SER A 350 -26.18 -9.32 20.20
C SER A 350 -26.03 -10.35 21.33
N LYS A 351 -26.19 -11.64 21.03
CA LYS A 351 -26.04 -12.76 21.98
C LYS A 351 -24.61 -13.27 22.09
N ILE A 352 -23.69 -12.85 21.21
CA ILE A 352 -22.32 -13.34 21.15
C ILE A 352 -21.36 -12.21 21.55
N ALA A 353 -20.54 -12.44 22.58
CA ALA A 353 -19.63 -11.41 23.11
C ALA A 353 -18.52 -11.01 22.12
N LYS A 354 -18.04 -11.95 21.29
CA LYS A 354 -17.01 -11.70 20.28
C LYS A 354 -17.64 -11.48 18.93
N ILE A 355 -17.21 -10.45 18.22
CA ILE A 355 -17.63 -10.21 16.84
C ILE A 355 -16.90 -11.23 15.95
N PRO A 356 -17.61 -12.13 15.26
CA PRO A 356 -16.97 -13.03 14.30
C PRO A 356 -16.44 -12.25 13.10
N PHE A 357 -15.41 -12.79 12.44
CA PHE A 357 -15.00 -12.24 11.15
C PHE A 357 -16.09 -12.59 10.11
N PRO A 358 -16.47 -11.66 9.20
CA PRO A 358 -17.64 -11.87 8.36
C PRO A 358 -17.34 -12.66 7.09
N GLU A 359 -18.29 -13.49 6.67
CA GLU A 359 -18.29 -14.21 5.39
C GLU A 359 -18.62 -13.31 4.19
N LYS A 360 -19.11 -12.09 4.44
CA LYS A 360 -19.53 -11.15 3.41
C LYS A 360 -18.66 -9.91 3.39
N PHE A 361 -18.39 -9.39 2.19
CA PHE A 361 -17.64 -8.16 1.96
C PHE A 361 -18.44 -7.19 1.11
N ILE A 362 -18.38 -5.91 1.46
CA ILE A 362 -18.94 -4.81 0.68
C ILE A 362 -17.89 -4.23 -0.27
N TYR A 363 -18.23 -4.19 -1.56
CA TYR A 363 -17.46 -3.52 -2.59
C TYR A 363 -18.12 -2.20 -2.99
N VAL A 364 -17.36 -1.10 -2.90
CA VAL A 364 -17.84 0.26 -3.23
C VAL A 364 -17.00 0.89 -4.31
N LYS A 365 -17.58 1.11 -5.50
CA LYS A 365 -16.90 1.83 -6.60
C LYS A 365 -17.85 2.76 -7.36
N ASN A 366 -18.56 2.23 -8.36
CA ASN A 366 -19.59 2.98 -9.09
C ASN A 366 -21.00 2.75 -8.49
N GLY A 367 -21.07 1.91 -7.47
CA GLY A 367 -22.24 1.49 -6.73
C GLY A 367 -21.79 0.54 -5.61
N ILE A 368 -22.75 -0.12 -4.97
CA ILE A 368 -22.51 -1.09 -3.91
C ILE A 368 -22.78 -2.50 -4.44
N LYS A 369 -21.90 -3.44 -4.12
CA LYS A 369 -22.11 -4.88 -4.33
C LYS A 369 -21.65 -5.63 -3.10
N ILE A 370 -22.40 -6.65 -2.70
CA ILE A 370 -21.98 -7.57 -1.64
C ILE A 370 -21.43 -8.84 -2.27
N PHE A 371 -20.23 -9.20 -1.85
CA PHE A 371 -19.57 -10.45 -2.17
C PHE A 371 -19.65 -11.40 -0.99
N ASP A 372 -19.88 -12.65 -1.30
CA ASP A 372 -19.99 -13.79 -0.40
C ASP A 372 -19.12 -14.90 -0.96
N PHE A 373 -18.38 -15.62 -0.11
CA PHE A 373 -17.41 -16.60 -0.59
C PHE A 373 -18.08 -17.75 -1.36
N GLU A 374 -19.18 -18.29 -0.84
CA GLU A 374 -19.85 -19.44 -1.43
C GLU A 374 -20.68 -19.07 -2.66
N SER A 375 -21.48 -18.00 -2.56
CA SER A 375 -22.47 -17.64 -3.58
C SER A 375 -21.99 -16.59 -4.58
N GLY A 376 -20.77 -16.05 -4.38
CA GLY A 376 -20.20 -15.01 -5.23
C GLY A 376 -20.80 -13.63 -4.96
N ILE A 377 -21.83 -13.22 -5.71
CA ILE A 377 -22.50 -11.92 -5.49
C ILE A 377 -23.86 -12.18 -4.82
N ASP A 378 -24.02 -11.67 -3.60
CA ASP A 378 -25.31 -11.67 -2.92
C ASP A 378 -26.21 -10.57 -3.49
N LYS A 379 -27.02 -10.94 -4.50
CA LYS A 379 -27.93 -10.03 -5.19
C LYS A 379 -29.04 -9.51 -4.27
N ASN A 380 -29.51 -10.32 -3.34
CA ASN A 380 -30.63 -9.95 -2.47
C ASN A 380 -30.21 -8.84 -1.52
N LEU A 381 -29.12 -9.06 -0.78
CA LEU A 381 -28.60 -8.04 0.13
C LEU A 381 -28.07 -6.82 -0.61
N THR A 382 -27.46 -7.01 -1.79
CA THR A 382 -27.08 -5.89 -2.65
C THR A 382 -28.29 -5.02 -2.99
N ASN A 383 -29.39 -5.61 -3.47
CA ASN A 383 -30.60 -4.87 -3.83
C ASN A 383 -31.25 -4.19 -2.62
N GLU A 384 -31.27 -4.85 -1.45
CA GLU A 384 -31.78 -4.26 -0.22
C GLU A 384 -31.00 -3.00 0.18
N ILE A 385 -29.66 -3.06 0.14
CA ILE A 385 -28.80 -1.90 0.42
C ILE A 385 -29.06 -0.77 -0.57
N LEU A 386 -29.15 -1.09 -1.86
CA LEU A 386 -29.40 -0.09 -2.90
C LEU A 386 -30.76 0.59 -2.72
N GLN A 387 -31.80 -0.17 -2.37
CA GLN A 387 -33.14 0.36 -2.12
C GLN A 387 -33.15 1.26 -0.88
N LYS A 388 -32.52 0.84 0.23
CA LYS A 388 -32.42 1.68 1.43
C LYS A 388 -31.57 2.94 1.19
N ALA A 389 -30.51 2.84 0.38
CA ALA A 389 -29.70 3.99 -0.01
C ALA A 389 -30.52 5.00 -0.84
N GLN A 390 -31.32 4.51 -1.80
CA GLN A 390 -32.21 5.36 -2.58
C GLN A 390 -33.28 6.03 -1.71
N ASN A 391 -33.91 5.29 -0.80
CA ASN A 391 -34.92 5.81 0.12
C ASN A 391 -34.34 6.86 1.10
N ALA A 392 -33.06 6.72 1.46
CA ALA A 392 -32.33 7.71 2.26
C ALA A 392 -31.87 8.94 1.45
N GLY A 393 -32.04 8.92 0.12
CA GLY A 393 -31.64 10.01 -0.77
C GLY A 393 -30.16 10.02 -1.14
N ALA A 394 -29.47 8.88 -1.10
CA ALA A 394 -28.05 8.79 -1.46
C ALA A 394 -27.84 8.79 -2.99
N GLU A 395 -26.86 9.58 -3.46
CA GLU A 395 -26.57 9.68 -4.88
C GLU A 395 -25.22 9.06 -5.27
N MET A 396 -25.27 8.05 -6.14
CA MET A 396 -24.08 7.35 -6.65
C MET A 396 -23.34 8.16 -7.72
N PRO A 397 -22.01 7.97 -7.89
CA PRO A 397 -21.15 7.02 -7.17
C PRO A 397 -20.72 7.53 -5.79
N PHE A 398 -20.46 6.59 -4.86
CA PHE A 398 -19.87 6.92 -3.57
C PHE A 398 -18.38 7.25 -3.72
N LYS A 399 -18.00 8.46 -3.30
CA LYS A 399 -16.63 8.97 -3.40
C LYS A 399 -15.71 8.34 -2.37
N ASN A 400 -16.17 8.15 -1.14
CA ASN A 400 -15.37 7.64 -0.02
C ASN A 400 -16.14 6.64 0.84
N ILE A 401 -15.38 5.78 1.53
CA ILE A 401 -15.87 4.84 2.53
C ILE A 401 -14.88 4.84 3.70
N TRP A 402 -15.39 4.98 4.92
CA TRP A 402 -14.60 4.97 6.15
C TRP A 402 -15.19 3.97 7.15
N GLY A 403 -14.33 3.21 7.81
CA GLY A 403 -14.72 2.26 8.85
C GLY A 403 -13.57 1.37 9.29
N LYS A 404 -13.76 0.63 10.38
CA LYS A 404 -12.77 -0.32 10.89
C LYS A 404 -13.01 -1.70 10.31
N ALA A 405 -12.00 -2.23 9.63
CA ALA A 405 -12.04 -3.54 8.97
C ALA A 405 -11.59 -4.71 9.88
N THR A 406 -11.67 -4.58 11.20
CA THR A 406 -11.21 -5.60 12.16
C THR A 406 -12.36 -6.08 13.06
N ASN A 407 -12.35 -7.38 13.37
CA ASN A 407 -13.28 -8.01 14.32
C ASN A 407 -12.87 -7.83 15.79
N MET A 408 -11.68 -7.28 16.07
CA MET A 408 -11.20 -7.01 17.43
C MET A 408 -11.86 -5.79 18.08
N LYS A 409 -12.82 -5.18 17.40
CA LYS A 409 -13.56 -4.01 17.87
C LYS A 409 -14.61 -4.39 18.92
N VAL A 410 -14.88 -3.48 19.84
CA VAL A 410 -15.83 -3.68 20.95
C VAL A 410 -17.29 -3.34 20.59
N ALA A 411 -17.51 -2.71 19.44
CA ALA A 411 -18.82 -2.32 18.93
C ALA A 411 -18.78 -2.30 17.39
N ASN A 412 -19.94 -2.32 16.74
CA ASN A 412 -20.08 -2.17 15.30
C ASN A 412 -20.78 -0.87 14.95
N LEU A 413 -20.00 0.15 14.56
CA LEU A 413 -20.52 1.42 14.03
C LEU A 413 -20.77 1.36 12.52
N GLY A 414 -20.42 0.24 11.88
CA GLY A 414 -20.56 0.05 10.45
C GLY A 414 -19.59 0.91 9.63
N TYR A 415 -20.03 1.31 8.43
CA TYR A 415 -19.28 2.09 7.48
C TYR A 415 -19.96 3.44 7.21
N LEU A 416 -19.16 4.48 7.06
CA LEU A 416 -19.61 5.79 6.59
C LEU A 416 -19.27 5.92 5.11
N LEU A 417 -20.30 6.19 4.31
CA LEU A 417 -20.23 6.33 2.86
C LEU A 417 -20.47 7.79 2.49
N GLN A 418 -19.56 8.39 1.74
CA GLN A 418 -19.76 9.72 1.17
C GLN A 418 -20.22 9.60 -0.27
N ASP A 419 -21.35 10.22 -0.60
CA ASP A 419 -21.96 10.17 -1.91
C ASP A 419 -21.29 11.17 -2.90
N LYS A 420 -21.82 11.31 -4.12
CA LYS A 420 -21.23 12.24 -5.10
C LYS A 420 -21.40 13.72 -4.72
N ASN A 421 -22.44 14.06 -3.96
CA ASN A 421 -22.78 15.42 -3.52
C ASN A 421 -22.05 15.81 -2.23
N GLY A 422 -21.34 14.86 -1.61
CA GLY A 422 -20.59 15.08 -0.37
C GLY A 422 -21.39 14.76 0.89
N GLU A 423 -22.62 14.26 0.75
CA GLU A 423 -23.46 13.84 1.87
C GLU A 423 -22.97 12.50 2.42
N ILE A 424 -23.13 12.31 3.74
CA ILE A 424 -22.59 11.13 4.44
C ILE A 424 -23.73 10.25 4.94
N PHE A 425 -23.56 8.94 4.75
CA PHE A 425 -24.52 7.92 5.13
C PHE A 425 -23.85 6.84 5.98
N ASN A 426 -24.51 6.41 7.04
CA ASN A 426 -24.10 5.26 7.85
C ASN A 426 -24.79 4.00 7.34
N LEU A 427 -23.99 3.01 6.95
CA LEU A 427 -24.38 1.65 6.62
C LEU A 427 -23.92 0.73 7.76
N VAL A 428 -24.86 0.09 8.44
CA VAL A 428 -24.56 -0.88 9.50
C VAL A 428 -25.50 -2.07 9.42
N MET A 429 -24.98 -3.24 9.76
CA MET A 429 -25.74 -4.47 9.88
C MET A 429 -25.47 -5.07 11.27
N ASN A 430 -26.51 -5.38 12.03
CA ASN A 430 -26.43 -6.06 13.32
C ASN A 430 -27.62 -7.01 13.43
N ASP A 431 -27.45 -8.19 14.00
CA ASP A 431 -28.53 -9.18 14.15
C ASP A 431 -29.28 -9.46 12.83
N ASN A 432 -28.58 -9.47 11.70
CA ASN A 432 -29.13 -9.55 10.33
C ASN A 432 -30.05 -8.39 9.92
N VAL A 433 -30.13 -7.33 10.71
CA VAL A 433 -30.93 -6.13 10.41
C VAL A 433 -30.03 -5.07 9.77
N LEU A 434 -30.33 -4.75 8.51
CA LEU A 434 -29.66 -3.71 7.77
C LEU A 434 -30.23 -2.32 8.11
N SER A 435 -29.35 -1.37 8.41
CA SER A 435 -29.66 0.06 8.54
C SER A 435 -28.81 0.87 7.57
N PHE A 436 -29.47 1.79 6.85
CA PHE A 436 -28.82 2.78 6.00
C PHE A 436 -29.45 4.14 6.30
N LYS A 437 -28.69 5.07 6.86
CA LYS A 437 -29.23 6.36 7.32
C LYS A 437 -28.29 7.51 6.93
N LYS A 438 -28.88 8.62 6.51
CA LYS A 438 -28.15 9.88 6.35
C LYS A 438 -27.71 10.40 7.72
N ILE A 439 -26.47 10.86 7.84
CA ILE A 439 -25.97 11.50 9.06
C ILE A 439 -25.78 13.01 8.84
N PRO A 440 -26.07 13.86 9.84
CA PRO A 440 -25.81 15.29 9.73
C PRO A 440 -24.30 15.54 9.82
N ALA A 441 -23.66 15.81 8.68
CA ALA A 441 -22.23 16.04 8.58
C ALA A 441 -21.91 17.42 7.97
N PRO A 442 -20.78 18.03 8.32
CA PRO A 442 -20.25 19.19 7.59
C PRO A 442 -20.05 18.86 6.12
N LYS A 443 -20.11 19.88 5.26
CA LYS A 443 -19.82 19.71 3.83
C LYS A 443 -18.32 19.49 3.61
N ASN A 444 -17.98 18.79 2.53
CA ASN A 444 -16.60 18.61 2.06
C ASN A 444 -15.67 17.91 3.06
N ILE A 445 -16.15 16.85 3.73
CA ILE A 445 -15.30 15.98 4.56
C ILE A 445 -14.27 15.27 3.67
N ALA A 446 -12.99 15.42 4.01
CA ALA A 446 -11.86 14.78 3.35
C ALA A 446 -11.52 13.43 3.97
N PHE A 447 -11.67 13.30 5.29
CA PHE A 447 -11.27 12.10 6.04
C PHE A 447 -12.14 11.85 7.26
N ILE A 448 -12.42 10.59 7.56
CA ILE A 448 -13.01 10.16 8.84
C ILE A 448 -12.22 8.96 9.36
N ALA A 449 -11.84 9.01 10.64
CA ALA A 449 -11.36 7.84 11.38
C ALA A 449 -12.40 7.43 12.41
N LEU A 450 -13.01 6.27 12.21
CA LEU A 450 -13.89 5.65 13.20
C LEU A 450 -13.10 4.95 14.29
N SER A 451 -13.60 5.05 15.52
CA SER A 451 -13.07 4.35 16.67
C SER A 451 -14.18 3.78 17.55
N GLU A 452 -14.50 2.52 17.28
CA GLU A 452 -15.32 1.70 18.17
C GLU A 452 -14.53 1.38 19.44
N ASN A 453 -14.87 2.07 20.53
CA ASN A 453 -14.21 2.00 21.82
C ASN A 453 -15.22 1.79 22.96
N ALA A 454 -14.75 1.29 24.10
CA ALA A 454 -15.62 0.84 25.18
C ALA A 454 -16.35 1.99 25.90
N LYS A 455 -15.77 3.20 25.90
CA LYS A 455 -16.38 4.39 26.52
C LYS A 455 -17.66 4.85 25.83
N LYS A 456 -17.77 4.60 24.52
CA LYS A 456 -18.91 5.04 23.70
C LYS A 456 -19.20 6.54 23.82
N GLU A 457 -18.16 7.35 24.01
CA GLU A 457 -18.26 8.81 24.10
C GLU A 457 -18.09 9.44 22.70
N PHE A 458 -16.99 9.08 22.03
CA PHE A 458 -16.71 9.49 20.66
C PHE A 458 -16.74 8.28 19.72
N SER A 459 -17.40 8.44 18.57
CA SER A 459 -17.34 7.46 17.48
C SER A 459 -16.08 7.59 16.64
N GLY A 460 -15.33 8.69 16.79
CA GLY A 460 -14.14 8.99 16.00
C GLY A 460 -13.88 10.49 15.84
N PHE A 461 -13.16 10.84 14.77
CA PHE A 461 -12.94 12.21 14.34
C PHE A 461 -13.01 12.34 12.82
N ALA A 462 -13.23 13.57 12.34
CA ALA A 462 -13.25 13.90 10.93
C ALA A 462 -12.42 15.14 10.63
N ILE A 463 -11.98 15.25 9.37
CA ILE A 463 -11.24 16.37 8.84
C ILE A 463 -11.89 16.79 7.51
N ASP A 464 -12.15 18.08 7.33
CA ASP A 464 -12.64 18.62 6.06
C ASP A 464 -11.52 19.08 5.12
N GLU A 465 -11.89 19.38 3.87
CA GLU A 465 -10.95 19.85 2.83
C GLU A 465 -10.27 21.20 3.17
N ASN A 466 -10.75 21.93 4.17
CA ASN A 466 -10.17 23.18 4.67
C ASN A 466 -9.32 22.98 5.94
N SER A 467 -8.94 21.74 6.26
CA SER A 467 -8.18 21.38 7.46
C SER A 467 -8.91 21.66 8.77
N LYS A 468 -10.24 21.80 8.79
CA LYS A 468 -10.97 21.85 10.07
C LYS A 468 -11.08 20.45 10.65
N PHE A 469 -10.84 20.36 11.96
CA PHE A 469 -10.91 19.12 12.71
C PHE A 469 -12.21 19.06 13.52
N TYR A 470 -12.89 17.92 13.45
CA TYR A 470 -14.15 17.68 14.13
C TYR A 470 -14.06 16.41 14.98
N MET A 471 -14.46 16.51 16.24
CA MET A 471 -14.74 15.35 17.07
C MET A 471 -16.14 14.85 16.79
N MET A 472 -16.30 13.53 16.69
CA MET A 472 -17.59 12.91 16.42
C MET A 472 -18.11 12.26 17.70
N GLY A 473 -19.23 12.76 18.21
CA GLY A 473 -19.98 12.11 19.29
C GLY A 473 -20.44 10.72 18.86
N TRP A 474 -20.74 9.84 19.83
CA TRP A 474 -21.14 8.46 19.54
C TRP A 474 -22.36 8.32 18.61
N ASP A 475 -23.20 9.35 18.55
CA ASP A 475 -24.37 9.49 17.67
C ASP A 475 -24.07 10.11 16.30
N PHE A 476 -22.79 10.23 15.94
CA PHE A 476 -22.29 10.87 14.72
C PHE A 476 -22.55 12.38 14.62
N ARG A 477 -22.80 13.10 15.72
CA ARG A 477 -22.76 14.57 15.70
C ARG A 477 -21.34 15.10 15.68
N PHE A 478 -21.08 16.07 14.81
CA PHE A 478 -19.76 16.67 14.62
C PHE A 478 -19.63 17.95 15.47
N SER A 479 -18.57 18.03 16.26
CA SER A 479 -18.20 19.22 17.04
C SER A 479 -16.83 19.71 16.58
N GLU A 480 -16.77 20.93 16.04
CA GLU A 480 -15.51 21.54 15.60
C GLU A 480 -14.60 21.80 16.80
N VAL A 481 -13.33 21.38 16.70
CA VAL A 481 -12.29 21.71 17.68
C VAL A 481 -11.21 22.52 16.96
N PRO A 482 -11.04 23.81 17.30
CA PRO A 482 -10.15 24.68 16.55
C PRO A 482 -8.67 24.30 16.78
N LEU A 483 -7.96 24.00 15.70
CA LEU A 483 -6.53 23.69 15.69
C LEU A 483 -5.78 24.71 14.82
N LYS A 484 -5.10 25.66 15.46
CA LYS A 484 -4.38 26.73 14.76
C LYS A 484 -3.20 26.15 13.96
N GLY A 485 -3.13 26.46 12.67
CA GLY A 485 -2.02 26.06 11.80
C GLY A 485 -2.03 24.59 11.37
N PHE A 486 -3.06 23.82 11.71
CA PHE A 486 -3.18 22.44 11.25
C PHE A 486 -3.45 22.38 9.74
N ASP A 487 -2.66 21.58 9.03
CA ASP A 487 -2.87 21.27 7.61
C ASP A 487 -2.86 19.75 7.40
N TYR A 488 -4.02 19.19 7.06
CA TYR A 488 -4.19 17.74 6.91
C TYR A 488 -3.40 17.14 5.74
N LYS A 489 -2.89 17.97 4.83
CA LYS A 489 -2.08 17.50 3.68
C LYS A 489 -0.61 17.36 4.01
N THR A 490 -0.15 17.99 5.09
CA THR A 490 1.28 18.07 5.44
C THR A 490 1.58 17.68 6.88
N MET A 491 0.56 17.57 7.74
CA MET A 491 0.72 17.30 9.16
C MET A 491 0.06 15.98 9.61
N ASN A 492 0.76 15.28 10.49
CA ASN A 492 0.17 14.20 11.28
C ASN A 492 -0.67 14.79 12.41
N LEU A 493 -1.64 14.03 12.93
CA LEU A 493 -2.41 14.42 14.11
C LEU A 493 -2.60 13.23 15.03
N ARG A 494 -2.56 13.48 16.33
CA ARG A 494 -2.84 12.49 17.37
C ARG A 494 -3.68 13.09 18.47
N PHE A 495 -4.79 12.43 18.79
CA PHE A 495 -5.65 12.74 19.91
C PHE A 495 -5.38 11.76 21.05
N PHE A 496 -5.32 12.26 22.27
CA PHE A 496 -5.20 11.48 23.50
C PHE A 496 -6.23 11.97 24.53
N SER A 497 -6.86 11.03 25.22
CA SER A 497 -7.67 11.27 26.42
C SER A 497 -6.99 10.66 27.61
N ASP A 498 -6.86 11.45 28.67
CA ASP A 498 -6.57 10.99 30.03
C ASP A 498 -7.81 11.23 30.93
N PRO A 499 -7.79 10.98 32.25
CA PRO A 499 -8.93 11.24 33.11
C PRO A 499 -9.41 12.70 33.17
N MET A 500 -8.51 13.66 33.01
CA MET A 500 -8.75 15.10 33.25
C MET A 500 -8.82 15.92 31.97
N HIS A 501 -8.08 15.54 30.93
CA HIS A 501 -7.85 16.36 29.75
C HIS A 501 -8.03 15.59 28.45
N TYR A 502 -8.21 16.35 27.36
CA TYR A 502 -7.94 15.89 26.01
C TYR A 502 -6.72 16.63 25.49
N GLN A 503 -5.80 15.91 24.86
CA GLN A 503 -4.62 16.50 24.25
C GLN A 503 -4.60 16.16 22.76
N ILE A 504 -4.44 17.19 21.92
CA ILE A 504 -4.26 17.03 20.48
C ILE A 504 -2.85 17.47 20.13
N ARG A 505 -2.12 16.62 19.43
CA ARG A 505 -0.76 16.86 18.92
C ARG A 505 -0.78 16.81 17.42
N TYR A 506 -0.09 17.71 16.76
CA TYR A 506 0.03 17.70 15.31
C TYR A 506 1.37 18.31 14.89
N ASP A 507 1.94 17.79 13.81
CA ASP A 507 3.29 18.16 13.41
C ASP A 507 3.54 17.86 11.93
N ASN A 508 4.49 18.59 11.34
CA ASN A 508 5.07 18.30 10.02
C ASN A 508 6.51 17.77 10.13
N SER A 509 6.85 17.17 11.29
CA SER A 509 8.18 16.72 11.71
C SER A 509 9.27 17.80 11.84
N LYS A 510 8.98 19.05 11.46
CA LYS A 510 9.82 20.23 11.73
C LYS A 510 9.26 21.01 12.91
N THR A 511 8.00 21.41 12.83
CA THR A 511 7.27 22.12 13.87
C THR A 511 6.28 21.17 14.53
N TYR A 512 6.26 21.16 15.86
CA TYR A 512 5.46 20.30 16.71
C TYR A 512 4.51 21.16 17.53
N PHE A 513 3.21 20.91 17.38
CA PHE A 513 2.16 21.59 18.11
C PHE A 513 1.52 20.66 19.12
N SER A 514 1.13 21.19 20.27
CA SER A 514 0.20 20.49 21.16
C SER A 514 -0.75 21.43 21.86
N ASN A 515 -2.04 21.08 21.82
CA ASN A 515 -3.12 21.78 22.49
C ASN A 515 -3.71 20.86 23.55
N VAL A 516 -3.91 21.37 24.76
CA VAL A 516 -4.59 20.66 25.84
C VAL A 516 -5.93 21.34 26.14
N PHE A 517 -6.97 20.52 26.28
CA PHE A 517 -8.34 20.92 26.48
C PHE A 517 -8.90 20.27 27.75
N ASN A 518 -9.89 20.90 28.37
CA ASN A 518 -10.72 20.23 29.36
C ASN A 518 -11.67 19.22 28.66
N LYS A 519 -12.51 18.53 29.45
CA LYS A 519 -13.49 17.56 28.94
C LYS A 519 -14.65 18.15 28.14
N ASP A 520 -14.77 19.48 28.11
CA ASP A 520 -15.76 20.22 27.31
C ASP A 520 -15.13 20.83 26.04
N PHE A 521 -13.92 20.41 25.65
CA PHE A 521 -13.14 20.98 24.54
C PHE A 521 -12.83 22.48 24.66
N LYS A 522 -12.83 23.04 25.87
CA LYS A 522 -12.28 24.37 26.14
C LYS A 522 -10.76 24.29 26.23
N LEU A 523 -10.07 25.07 25.40
CA LEU A 523 -8.61 25.15 25.39
C LEU A 523 -8.09 25.64 26.74
N LEU A 524 -7.12 24.92 27.31
CA LEU A 524 -6.45 25.26 28.57
C LEU A 524 -5.07 25.87 28.33
N ASP A 525 -4.25 25.23 27.47
CA ASP A 525 -2.94 25.73 27.07
C ASP A 525 -2.52 25.14 25.72
N SER A 526 -1.51 25.75 25.08
CA SER A 526 -0.92 25.30 23.83
C SER A 526 0.60 25.50 23.81
N ILE A 527 1.30 24.71 23.02
CA ILE A 527 2.74 24.81 22.79
C ILE A 527 3.09 24.58 21.33
N GLU A 528 4.13 25.27 20.87
CA GLU A 528 4.75 25.16 19.55
C GLU A 528 6.28 25.05 19.74
N ILE A 529 6.90 24.03 19.12
CA ILE A 529 8.35 23.78 19.18
C ILE A 529 8.87 23.45 17.78
N GLU A 530 10.06 23.95 17.41
CA GLU A 530 10.78 23.66 16.15
C GLU A 530 12.04 22.75 16.31
#